data_AF-A0A239ZRY6-F1
#
_entry.id   AF-A0A239ZRY6-F1
#
_cell.length_a   1.000
_cell.length_b   1.000
_cell.length_c   1.000
_cell.angle_alpha   90.00
_cell.angle_beta   90.00
_cell.angle_gamma   90.00
#
_symmetry.space_group_name_H-M   'P 1'
#
loop_
_entity.id
_entity.type
_entity.pdbx_description
1 polymer ?
#
loop_
_entity_poly.entity_id
_entity_poly.type
_entity_poly.pdbx_seq_one_letter_code
_entity_poly.pdbx_strand_id
1 'polypeptide(L)' 'MKKSNVNHISIIGGGPGGLMLGLLLQQQSIPFTIYEHSFENIHADSGGSLDILQNHKRI' A
#
# COMPACT_ATOMS: atom_id res chain seq x y z
N MET A 1 4.32 -9.02 28.02
CA MET A 1 4.61 -9.25 26.58
C MET A 1 5.85 -8.44 26.22
N LYS A 2 6.92 -9.07 25.73
CA LYS A 2 8.10 -8.33 25.24
C LYS A 2 7.70 -7.61 23.95
N LYS A 3 7.76 -6.28 23.92
CA LYS A 3 7.63 -5.50 22.70
C LYS A 3 8.88 -5.80 21.86
N SER A 4 8.74 -6.62 20.83
CA SER A 4 9.80 -6.77 19.83
C SER A 4 10.06 -5.40 19.24
N ASN A 5 11.33 -5.04 19.01
CA ASN A 5 11.67 -3.90 18.17
C ASN A 5 11.25 -4.28 16.74
N VAL A 6 9.97 -4.06 16.44
CA VAL A 6 9.42 -4.29 15.10
C VAL A 6 9.92 -3.15 14.23
N ASN A 7 11.09 -3.34 13.64
CA ASN A 7 11.74 -2.36 12.78
C ASN A 7 11.30 -2.47 11.31
N HIS A 8 10.36 -3.38 10.97
CA HIS A 8 9.94 -3.66 9.60
C HIS A 8 8.43 -3.82 9.50
N ILE A 9 7.81 -3.13 8.54
CA ILE A 9 6.35 -3.10 8.38
C ILE A 9 5.91 -4.14 7.35
N SER A 10 4.99 -5.02 7.73
CA SER A 10 4.32 -5.91 6.77
C SER A 10 2.98 -5.31 6.37
N ILE A 11 2.78 -5.08 5.08
CA ILE A 11 1.53 -4.61 4.48
C ILE A 11 0.85 -5.81 3.80
N ILE A 12 -0.39 -6.13 4.19
CA ILE A 12 -1.18 -7.19 3.56
C ILE A 12 -2.19 -6.52 2.62
N GLY A 13 -2.06 -6.78 1.33
CA GLY A 13 -2.80 -6.12 0.24
C GLY A 13 -1.95 -5.10 -0.52
N GLY A 14 -1.74 -5.36 -1.81
CA GLY A 14 -1.11 -4.53 -2.83
C GLY A 14 -2.10 -3.79 -3.72
N GLY A 15 -3.31 -3.52 -3.24
CA GLY A 15 -4.23 -2.55 -3.86
C GLY A 15 -3.71 -1.10 -3.76
N PRO A 16 -4.45 -0.10 -4.29
CA PRO A 16 -3.99 1.29 -4.35
C PRO A 16 -3.63 1.88 -2.98
N GLY A 17 -4.37 1.55 -1.93
CA GLY A 17 -4.04 2.00 -0.56
C GLY A 17 -2.77 1.37 0.00
N GLY A 18 -2.54 0.07 -0.24
CA GLY A 18 -1.34 -0.62 0.24
C GLY A 18 -0.07 -0.17 -0.48
N LEU A 19 -0.17 0.03 -1.80
CA LEU A 19 0.92 0.59 -2.61
C LEU A 19 1.21 2.05 -2.25
N MET A 20 0.17 2.87 -2.04
CA MET A 20 0.34 4.26 -1.59
C MET A 20 1.03 4.33 -0.22
N LEU A 21 0.64 3.47 0.72
CA LEU A 21 1.31 3.37 2.01
C LEU A 21 2.78 2.97 1.84
N GLY A 22 3.07 1.95 1.03
CA GLY A 22 4.44 1.54 0.72
C GLY A 22 5.28 2.70 0.15
N LEU A 23 4.72 3.47 -0.78
CA LEU A 23 5.39 4.66 -1.33
C LEU A 23 5.73 5.69 -0.25
N LEU A 24 4.80 6.01 0.65
CA LEU A 24 5.04 6.97 1.73
C LEU A 24 6.11 6.48 2.71
N LEU A 25 6.11 5.18 3.05
CA LEU A 25 7.12 4.58 3.92
C LEU A 25 8.50 4.57 3.24
N GLN A 26 8.55 4.27 1.94
CA GLN A 26 9.77 4.34 1.14
C GLN A 26 10.37 5.75 1.16
N GLN A 27 9.55 6.80 1.00
CA GLN A 27 10.00 8.21 1.07
C GLN A 27 10.60 8.57 2.43
N GLN A 28 10.17 7.91 3.50
CA GLN A 28 10.67 8.10 4.86
C GLN A 28 11.80 7.13 5.22
N SER A 29 12.28 6.31 4.28
CA SER A 29 13.30 5.26 4.51
C SER A 29 12.90 4.25 5.59
N ILE A 30 11.60 3.99 5.75
CA ILE A 30 11.06 2.99 6.68
C ILE A 30 10.97 1.66 5.93
N PRO A 31 11.58 0.56 6.41
CA PRO A 31 11.60 -0.69 5.67
C PRO A 31 10.24 -1.40 5.78
N PHE A 32 9.76 -1.93 4.66
CA PHE A 32 8.47 -2.61 4.56
C PHE A 32 8.48 -3.73 3.52
N THR A 33 7.47 -4.60 3.58
CA THR A 33 7.16 -5.61 2.56
C THR A 33 5.67 -5.64 2.32
N ILE A 34 5.25 -5.66 1.04
CA ILE A 34 3.85 -5.81 0.63
C ILE A 34 3.62 -7.26 0.21
N TYR A 35 2.60 -7.87 0.79
CA TYR A 35 2.12 -9.20 0.42
C TYR A 35 0.76 -9.04 -0.26
N GLU A 36 0.68 -9.36 -1.54
CA GLU A 36 -0.58 -9.39 -2.30
C GLU A 36 -0.91 -10.83 -2.68
N HIS A 37 -2.19 -11.15 -2.62
CA HIS A 37 -2.71 -12.44 -2.99
C HIS A 37 -3.14 -12.41 -4.46
N SER A 38 -2.16 -12.49 -5.36
CA SER A 38 -2.45 -12.56 -6.79
C SER A 38 -2.85 -13.98 -7.18
N PHE A 39 -4.16 -14.23 -7.28
CA PHE A 39 -4.65 -15.32 -8.12
C PHE A 39 -4.63 -14.84 -9.57
N GLU A 40 -3.95 -15.58 -10.44
CA GLU A 40 -3.51 -15.16 -11.78
C GLU A 40 -4.59 -14.62 -12.74
N ASN A 41 -5.89 -14.66 -12.43
CA ASN A 41 -6.93 -14.30 -13.42
C ASN A 41 -8.25 -13.72 -12.86
N ILE A 42 -8.37 -13.37 -11.57
CA ILE A 42 -9.69 -12.97 -11.02
C ILE A 42 -10.01 -11.47 -11.22
N HIS A 43 -9.00 -10.63 -11.48
CA HIS A 43 -9.17 -9.18 -11.57
C HIS A 43 -9.24 -8.63 -13.00
N ALA A 44 -9.19 -9.47 -14.03
CA ALA A 44 -9.32 -9.03 -15.41
C ALA A 44 -10.72 -8.45 -15.73
N ASP A 45 -11.77 -8.97 -15.06
CA ASP A 45 -13.17 -8.66 -15.36
C ASP A 45 -13.85 -7.73 -14.33
N SER A 46 -13.21 -7.41 -13.20
CA SER A 46 -13.77 -6.55 -12.14
C SER A 46 -13.07 -5.18 -12.06
N GLY A 47 -12.72 -4.62 -13.22
CA GLY A 47 -12.02 -3.35 -13.36
C GLY A 47 -12.93 -2.16 -13.71
N GLY A 48 -12.58 -0.99 -13.17
CA GLY A 48 -13.07 0.34 -13.55
C GLY A 48 -11.96 1.37 -13.30
N SER A 49 -12.07 2.58 -13.85
CA SER A 49 -11.10 3.66 -13.55
C SER A 49 -11.37 4.23 -12.16
N LEU A 50 -10.30 4.51 -11.41
CA LEU A 50 -10.37 5.24 -10.14
C LEU A 50 -9.91 6.67 -10.38
N ASP A 51 -10.80 7.64 -10.15
CA ASP A 51 -10.43 9.05 -10.22
C ASP A 51 -9.76 9.49 -8.91
N ILE A 52 -8.66 10.23 -9.02
CA ILE A 52 -7.99 10.84 -7.87
C ILE A 52 -8.67 12.17 -7.57
N LEU A 53 -9.30 12.29 -6.40
CA LEU A 53 -9.83 13.57 -5.94
C LEU A 53 -8.66 14.53 -5.63
N GLN A 54 -8.45 15.53 -6.48
CA GLN A 54 -7.48 16.59 -6.25
C GLN A 54 -8.11 17.73 -5.46
N ASN A 55 -7.87 17.77 -4.16
CA ASN A 55 -8.17 18.95 -3.34
C ASN A 55 -6.88 19.71 -3.04
N HIS A 56 -6.49 20.61 -3.94
CA HIS A 56 -5.32 21.46 -3.75
C HIS A 56 -5.64 22.62 -2.80
N LYS A 57 -5.45 22.41 -1.50
CA LYS A 57 -5.07 23.52 -0.61
C LYS A 57 -3.62 23.32 -0.19
N ARG A 58 -2.72 23.95 -0.94
CA ARG A 58 -1.38 24.25 -0.45
C ARG A 58 -1.54 25.34 0.61
N ILE A 59 -1.24 24.98 1.85
CA ILE A 59 -0.83 25.91 2.90
C ILE A 59 0.61 26.36 2.64
#